data_AF-C1ABH2-F1
#
_entry.id   AF-C1ABH2-F1
#
_cell.length_a   1.000
_cell.length_b   1.000
_cell.length_c   1.000
_cell.angle_alpha   90.00
_cell.angle_beta   90.00
_cell.angle_gamma   90.00
#
_symmetry.space_group_name_H-M   'P 1'
#
loop_
_entity.id
_entity.type
_entity.pdbx_description
1 polymer ?
#
loop_
_entity_poly.entity_id
_entity_poly.type
_entity_poly.pdbx_seq_one_letter_code
_entity_poly.pdbx_strand_id
1 'polypeptide(L)'
;MFVSIHVLFWARLMIVGTRHLFPGGATHTLSRHLGLLSLATALASACSGRSVDPSAPGDGSPRVGPARGSVVVVGGGAQGPEIFARFIELAGGPDALIAEVPTAGSDSVDVSTVGRGLRAAGARNVVVFHTTNRAVADADTFVAKIANARGVWFGGGRHYRLVNSYGGTKSQRAFEAVLARGGVVGGSSAGASILGSYLVRGAPSNDNRIMNHPQYLEGFGYLRGTAIDQHVVARERLPDLHDSVTSRRPDLLAISEDEGTAWVVRGDTAEVIGRNKAFVYNGRDTNDTGRPFLTLHPGDRYNLGARRIMSRAGDGTGLSAAFVDSVFAAYRDPVRGGATVLVARDGKVLVNRAFGVPVQARFTPETGAPLMALGALSQVLNSALGPDSAGTVPPSAVRRVQAIGGTQRLQFSAATRLWVGNVDDLYRFDLGRFVVRPGAADTVTPPAPFVIDQWGATARQRAFAGASGTGGAWLRFPQQRAVVLVLLGDASANAQVPAELLARRLLDAR
;
A
#
# COMPACT_ATOMS: atom_id res chain seq x y z
N MET A 1 -54.63 22.68 -40.20
CA MET A 1 -55.09 22.42 -38.82
C MET A 1 -53.86 22.11 -37.99
N PHE A 2 -53.27 23.07 -37.27
CA PHE A 2 -53.58 23.45 -35.86
C PHE A 2 -53.36 22.24 -34.91
N VAL A 3 -52.57 22.27 -33.83
CA VAL A 3 -52.01 23.37 -33.01
C VAL A 3 -50.67 22.96 -32.36
N SER A 4 -49.80 23.96 -32.18
CA SER A 4 -48.73 24.16 -31.17
C SER A 4 -49.13 23.89 -29.70
N ILE A 5 -48.17 23.79 -28.75
CA ILE A 5 -47.74 24.84 -27.78
C ILE A 5 -46.46 24.29 -27.08
N HIS A 6 -45.22 24.82 -27.20
CA HIS A 6 -44.59 26.07 -26.65
C HIS A 6 -44.57 26.11 -25.09
N VAL A 7 -43.55 26.51 -24.31
CA VAL A 7 -42.29 27.29 -24.49
C VAL A 7 -41.47 27.32 -23.16
N LEU A 8 -40.14 27.53 -23.31
CA LEU A 8 -39.03 28.13 -22.52
C LEU A 8 -39.23 28.78 -21.10
N PHE A 9 -38.21 29.28 -20.34
CA PHE A 9 -36.78 28.99 -20.05
C PHE A 9 -36.13 30.17 -19.27
N TRP A 10 -35.28 29.93 -18.24
CA TRP A 10 -34.47 30.95 -17.49
C TRP A 10 -35.32 32.04 -16.73
N ALA A 11 -34.82 33.09 -16.03
CA ALA A 11 -33.50 33.72 -15.84
C ALA A 11 -33.31 34.36 -14.43
N ARG A 12 -32.04 34.68 -14.11
CA ARG A 12 -31.43 35.37 -12.93
C ARG A 12 -32.06 36.70 -12.49
N LEU A 13 -31.84 37.08 -11.21
CA LEU A 13 -31.45 38.46 -10.84
C LEU A 13 -30.68 38.54 -9.48
N MET A 14 -29.53 39.23 -9.49
CA MET A 14 -28.86 39.84 -8.32
C MET A 14 -29.32 41.30 -8.20
N ILE A 15 -29.49 41.84 -6.99
CA ILE A 15 -29.45 43.30 -6.72
C ILE A 15 -28.70 43.58 -5.39
N VAL A 16 -28.00 44.71 -5.41
CA VAL A 16 -26.99 45.31 -4.51
C VAL A 16 -27.60 46.43 -3.63
N GLY A 17 -26.95 46.73 -2.48
CA GLY A 17 -27.01 48.03 -1.75
C GLY A 17 -28.00 48.08 -0.58
N THR A 18 -27.78 48.73 0.57
CA THR A 18 -26.93 49.89 0.92
C THR A 18 -26.83 50.03 2.46
N ARG A 19 -25.82 50.77 2.96
CA ARG A 19 -25.55 51.11 4.38
C ARG A 19 -26.19 52.45 4.83
N HIS A 20 -26.30 52.57 6.17
CA HIS A 20 -26.24 53.77 7.05
C HIS A 20 -27.51 54.59 7.34
N LEU A 21 -27.90 54.71 8.63
CA LEU A 21 -27.66 55.89 9.53
C LEU A 21 -28.42 55.76 10.89
N PHE A 22 -27.77 56.23 11.96
CA PHE A 22 -28.24 56.45 13.36
C PHE A 22 -29.22 57.65 13.47
N PRO A 23 -29.94 57.90 14.60
CA PRO A 23 -29.43 58.53 15.86
C PRO A 23 -30.13 57.96 17.13
N GLY A 24 -29.79 58.23 18.39
CA GLY A 24 -28.94 59.21 19.08
C GLY A 24 -29.36 59.22 20.57
N GLY A 25 -28.53 59.78 21.45
CA GLY A 25 -28.91 60.06 22.84
C GLY A 25 -27.76 59.91 23.84
N ALA A 26 -27.08 61.03 24.13
CA ALA A 26 -26.07 61.15 25.18
C ALA A 26 -26.49 62.27 26.16
N THR A 27 -26.34 62.05 27.47
CA THR A 27 -26.19 63.11 28.48
C THR A 27 -25.40 62.63 29.71
N HIS A 28 -24.17 63.16 29.82
CA HIS A 28 -23.39 63.67 30.96
C HIS A 28 -23.56 63.16 32.43
N THR A 29 -22.46 62.56 32.93
CA THR A 29 -21.66 62.86 34.16
C THR A 29 -22.33 63.33 35.48
N LEU A 30 -22.09 62.66 36.62
CA LEU A 30 -21.07 62.99 37.65
C LEU A 30 -21.14 62.05 38.90
N SER A 31 -20.16 62.21 39.79
CA SER A 31 -19.55 61.25 40.72
C SER A 31 -20.11 61.25 42.17
N ARG A 32 -19.70 60.20 42.93
CA ARG A 32 -19.49 60.06 44.40
C ARG A 32 -20.50 59.29 45.28
N HIS A 33 -19.99 58.16 45.79
CA HIS A 33 -20.06 57.50 47.11
C HIS A 33 -21.33 57.60 48.00
N LEU A 34 -21.91 56.44 48.38
CA LEU A 34 -21.76 55.73 49.69
C LEU A 34 -22.86 54.65 49.83
N GLY A 35 -22.52 53.51 50.47
CA GLY A 35 -23.47 52.81 51.37
C GLY A 35 -24.22 51.56 50.88
N LEU A 36 -23.62 50.40 51.13
CA LEU A 36 -24.18 49.17 51.76
C LEU A 36 -25.45 48.46 51.20
N LEU A 37 -25.19 47.21 50.77
CA LEU A 37 -25.96 45.95 50.93
C LEU A 37 -27.40 45.87 50.39
N SER A 38 -27.58 45.09 49.30
CA SER A 38 -28.32 43.79 49.37
C SER A 38 -28.21 42.97 48.06
N LEU A 39 -27.82 41.70 48.24
CA LEU A 39 -28.30 40.51 47.53
C LEU A 39 -28.19 40.41 45.99
N ALA A 40 -27.13 39.75 45.49
CA ALA A 40 -27.20 38.63 44.53
C ALA A 40 -25.82 38.26 43.97
N THR A 41 -25.67 36.97 43.64
CA THR A 41 -24.56 36.32 42.91
C THR A 41 -23.23 36.11 43.64
N ALA A 42 -23.11 34.92 44.23
CA ALA A 42 -21.83 34.32 44.58
C ALA A 42 -21.75 32.89 44.01
N LEU A 43 -20.77 32.74 43.12
CA LEU A 43 -19.94 31.57 42.84
C LEU A 43 -20.62 30.30 42.28
N ALA A 44 -20.55 30.23 40.95
CA ALA A 44 -20.47 28.99 40.20
C ALA A 44 -19.32 28.11 40.73
N SER A 45 -19.70 26.96 41.24
CA SER A 45 -18.81 25.84 41.53
C SER A 45 -19.31 24.63 40.76
N ALA A 46 -18.37 23.79 40.33
CA ALA A 46 -18.54 22.51 39.62
C ALA A 46 -18.84 22.58 38.11
N CYS A 47 -17.75 22.71 37.33
CA CYS A 47 -17.39 21.74 36.29
C CYS A 47 -15.94 22.02 35.90
N SER A 48 -14.99 21.57 36.73
CA SER A 48 -13.60 21.44 36.30
C SER A 48 -13.56 20.35 35.24
N GLY A 49 -13.84 20.73 33.99
CA GLY A 49 -13.51 19.95 32.82
C GLY A 49 -12.02 19.65 32.92
N ARG A 50 -11.71 18.38 33.17
CA ARG A 50 -10.34 17.87 33.15
C ARG A 50 -9.83 18.14 31.75
N SER A 51 -9.04 19.20 31.59
CA SER A 51 -8.28 19.45 30.38
C SER A 51 -7.36 18.26 30.20
N VAL A 52 -7.68 17.39 29.25
CA VAL A 52 -6.81 16.31 28.85
C VAL A 52 -5.56 16.96 28.29
N ASP A 53 -4.45 16.73 28.98
CA ASP A 53 -3.17 17.27 28.59
C ASP A 53 -2.70 16.58 27.30
N PRO A 54 -2.47 17.30 26.18
CA PRO A 54 -1.99 16.69 24.93
C PRO A 54 -0.59 16.08 25.06
N SER A 55 0.10 16.39 26.16
CA SER A 55 1.44 15.89 26.51
C SER A 55 1.44 14.77 27.55
N ALA A 56 0.30 14.28 28.02
CA ALA A 56 0.25 13.09 28.87
C ALA A 56 0.68 11.87 28.03
N PRO A 57 1.74 11.12 28.42
CA PRO A 57 2.05 9.86 27.76
C PRO A 57 0.84 8.95 27.89
N GLY A 58 0.36 8.40 26.76
CA GLY A 58 -0.52 7.22 26.82
C GLY A 58 0.16 6.09 27.60
N ASP A 59 -0.59 5.08 28.04
CA ASP A 59 -0.22 4.05 29.04
C ASP A 59 0.87 3.04 28.60
N GLY A 60 1.79 3.45 27.72
CA GLY A 60 2.73 2.58 27.02
C GLY A 60 2.07 1.72 25.95
N SER A 61 0.74 1.68 25.87
CA SER A 61 0.03 0.74 25.01
C SER A 61 -0.08 1.24 23.56
N PRO A 62 0.13 0.36 22.57
CA PRO A 62 -0.12 0.69 21.17
C PRO A 62 -1.59 1.07 20.91
N ARG A 63 -1.83 2.07 20.07
CA ARG A 63 -3.17 2.57 19.71
C ARG A 63 -3.85 1.81 18.58
N VAL A 64 -3.11 1.12 17.71
CA VAL A 64 -3.65 0.38 16.56
C VAL A 64 -3.25 -1.09 16.61
N GLY A 65 -1.96 -1.41 16.60
CA GLY A 65 -1.53 -2.82 16.54
C GLY A 65 -1.47 -3.50 17.91
N PRO A 66 -1.01 -4.75 17.99
CA PRO A 66 -1.09 -5.51 19.23
C PRO A 66 -0.01 -5.07 20.23
N ALA A 67 -0.28 -5.21 21.54
CA ALA A 67 0.68 -4.93 22.61
C ALA A 67 1.90 -5.86 22.57
N ARG A 68 1.72 -7.11 22.11
CA ARG A 68 2.76 -8.12 21.95
C ARG A 68 2.59 -8.81 20.60
N GLY A 69 3.68 -9.38 20.09
CA GLY A 69 3.66 -10.14 18.84
C GLY A 69 3.65 -9.24 17.61
N SER A 70 3.20 -9.77 16.48
CA SER A 70 3.23 -9.07 15.20
C SER A 70 2.02 -9.41 14.32
N VAL A 71 1.63 -8.46 13.47
CA VAL A 71 0.60 -8.69 12.44
C VAL A 71 1.21 -8.56 11.05
N VAL A 72 0.94 -9.51 10.15
CA VAL A 72 1.39 -9.46 8.75
C VAL A 72 0.19 -9.40 7.80
N VAL A 73 -0.02 -8.26 7.16
CA VAL A 73 -1.19 -7.99 6.30
C VAL A 73 -0.73 -8.05 4.84
N VAL A 74 -1.26 -8.98 4.03
CA VAL A 74 -0.76 -9.22 2.67
C VAL A 74 -1.82 -9.04 1.59
N GLY A 75 -1.49 -8.29 0.53
CA GLY A 75 -2.44 -7.86 -0.49
C GLY A 75 -2.96 -8.92 -1.44
N GLY A 76 -2.59 -10.19 -1.24
CA GLY A 76 -3.00 -11.29 -2.12
C GLY A 76 -2.01 -11.62 -3.23
N GLY A 77 -2.49 -12.33 -4.25
CA GLY A 77 -1.70 -12.78 -5.41
C GLY A 77 -0.59 -13.75 -5.03
N ALA A 78 0.48 -13.79 -5.84
CA ALA A 78 1.68 -14.54 -5.51
C ALA A 78 2.53 -13.75 -4.49
N GLN A 79 2.81 -14.35 -3.33
CA GLN A 79 3.70 -13.77 -2.32
C GLN A 79 5.16 -14.16 -2.63
N GLY A 80 6.06 -13.20 -2.45
CA GLY A 80 7.49 -13.48 -2.52
C GLY A 80 8.01 -14.17 -1.25
N PRO A 81 9.17 -14.85 -1.35
CA PRO A 81 9.78 -15.55 -0.24
C PRO A 81 10.11 -14.65 0.96
N GLU A 82 10.38 -13.37 0.73
CA GLU A 82 10.65 -12.37 1.76
C GLU A 82 9.47 -12.22 2.74
N ILE A 83 8.23 -12.33 2.26
CA ILE A 83 7.04 -12.22 3.10
C ILE A 83 6.90 -13.45 3.99
N PHE A 84 7.02 -14.65 3.41
CA PHE A 84 6.91 -15.90 4.19
C PHE A 84 8.09 -16.08 5.15
N ALA A 85 9.32 -15.78 4.72
CA ALA A 85 10.50 -15.84 5.57
C ALA A 85 10.34 -14.89 6.77
N ARG A 86 9.86 -13.66 6.53
CA ARG A 86 9.57 -12.71 7.60
C ARG A 86 8.49 -13.25 8.55
N PHE A 87 7.40 -13.82 8.03
CA PHE A 87 6.37 -14.42 8.86
C PHE A 87 6.91 -15.58 9.73
N ILE A 88 7.72 -16.48 9.16
CA ILE A 88 8.34 -17.61 9.89
C ILE A 88 9.30 -17.10 10.98
N GLU A 89 10.13 -16.10 10.68
CA GLU A 89 10.98 -15.45 11.67
C GLU A 89 10.14 -14.90 12.84
N LEU A 90 9.05 -14.20 12.54
CA LEU A 90 8.13 -13.63 13.54
C LEU A 90 7.39 -14.70 14.36
N ALA A 91 7.17 -15.88 13.78
CA ALA A 91 6.64 -17.04 14.50
C ALA A 91 7.67 -17.65 15.48
N GLY A 92 8.95 -17.27 15.42
CA GLY A 92 10.02 -17.85 16.23
C GLY A 92 10.89 -18.86 15.49
N GLY A 93 10.85 -18.85 14.14
CA GLY A 93 11.73 -19.63 13.28
C GLY A 93 11.07 -20.88 12.68
N PRO A 94 11.85 -21.67 11.92
CA PRO A 94 11.36 -22.80 11.12
C PRO A 94 10.56 -23.87 11.88
N ASP A 95 10.85 -24.11 13.16
CA ASP A 95 10.21 -25.15 13.98
C ASP A 95 8.97 -24.68 14.73
N ALA A 96 8.69 -23.39 14.70
CA ALA A 96 7.51 -22.82 15.34
C ALA A 96 6.25 -23.50 14.79
N LEU A 97 5.34 -23.88 15.70
CA LEU A 97 4.03 -24.37 15.31
C LEU A 97 3.24 -23.23 14.63
N ILE A 98 2.99 -23.38 13.34
CA ILE A 98 2.21 -22.44 12.54
C ILE A 98 0.89 -23.11 12.15
N ALA A 99 -0.21 -22.47 12.50
CA ALA A 99 -1.55 -22.87 12.06
C ALA A 99 -1.91 -22.14 10.76
N GLU A 100 -2.16 -22.88 9.69
CA GLU A 100 -2.72 -22.31 8.47
C GLU A 100 -4.23 -22.52 8.43
N VAL A 101 -4.96 -21.41 8.26
CA VAL A 101 -6.41 -21.33 8.31
C VAL A 101 -6.95 -21.04 6.91
N PRO A 102 -7.29 -22.08 6.11
CA PRO A 102 -7.74 -21.91 4.73
C PRO A 102 -9.24 -21.63 4.60
N THR A 103 -9.97 -21.47 5.70
CA THR A 103 -11.45 -21.47 5.75
C THR A 103 -12.13 -20.41 4.89
N ALA A 104 -11.43 -19.31 4.55
CA ALA A 104 -11.92 -18.36 3.56
C ALA A 104 -12.20 -19.03 2.18
N GLY A 105 -11.49 -20.11 1.85
CA GLY A 105 -11.66 -20.93 0.66
C GLY A 105 -12.83 -21.93 0.68
N SER A 106 -13.62 -22.01 1.76
CA SER A 106 -14.68 -23.03 2.03
C SER A 106 -14.19 -24.48 2.16
N ASP A 107 -15.13 -25.42 2.36
CA ASP A 107 -14.86 -26.87 2.49
C ASP A 107 -14.27 -27.50 1.22
N SER A 108 -14.35 -26.81 0.08
CA SER A 108 -13.76 -27.24 -1.19
C SER A 108 -12.25 -27.02 -1.27
N VAL A 109 -11.59 -26.53 -0.21
CA VAL A 109 -10.14 -26.38 -0.21
C VAL A 109 -9.48 -27.75 -0.24
N ASP A 110 -8.61 -27.96 -1.23
CA ASP A 110 -7.69 -29.08 -1.22
C ASP A 110 -6.64 -28.88 -0.11
N VAL A 111 -6.86 -29.56 1.02
CA VAL A 111 -6.01 -29.50 2.21
C VAL A 111 -4.56 -29.92 1.94
N SER A 112 -4.29 -30.67 0.87
CA SER A 112 -2.92 -31.03 0.46
C SER A 112 -2.14 -29.83 -0.08
N THR A 113 -2.83 -28.76 -0.52
CA THR A 113 -2.22 -27.49 -0.96
C THR A 113 -1.81 -26.57 0.16
N VAL A 114 -2.45 -26.72 1.31
CA VAL A 114 -2.39 -25.77 2.42
C VAL A 114 -1.00 -25.82 3.04
N GLY A 115 -0.35 -24.67 3.14
CA GLY A 115 1.02 -24.54 3.65
C GLY A 115 2.13 -24.89 2.68
N ARG A 116 1.85 -25.18 1.40
CA ARG A 116 2.94 -25.40 0.43
C ARG A 116 3.80 -24.14 0.22
N GLY A 117 3.29 -22.93 0.47
CA GLY A 117 4.07 -21.68 0.49
C GLY A 117 4.97 -21.52 1.73
N LEU A 118 4.41 -21.69 2.93
CA LEU A 118 5.18 -21.65 4.19
C LEU A 118 6.27 -22.72 4.23
N ARG A 119 5.96 -23.95 3.80
CA ARG A 119 6.94 -25.05 3.76
C ARG A 119 8.04 -24.79 2.72
N ALA A 120 7.71 -24.26 1.55
CA ALA A 120 8.71 -23.86 0.55
C ALA A 120 9.64 -22.74 1.07
N ALA A 121 9.16 -21.89 1.98
CA ALA A 121 9.96 -20.87 2.65
C ALA A 121 10.70 -21.38 3.91
N GLY A 122 10.62 -22.68 4.22
CA GLY A 122 11.40 -23.33 5.27
C GLY A 122 10.66 -23.68 6.55
N ALA A 123 9.35 -23.41 6.66
CA ALA A 123 8.58 -23.85 7.84
C ALA A 123 8.50 -25.38 7.92
N ARG A 124 8.85 -25.97 9.06
CA ARG A 124 8.89 -27.41 9.30
C ARG A 124 7.66 -27.92 10.06
N ASN A 125 6.98 -27.06 10.79
CA ASN A 125 5.85 -27.42 11.65
C ASN A 125 4.58 -26.62 11.32
N VAL A 126 3.90 -27.03 10.24
CA VAL A 126 2.67 -26.38 9.75
C VAL A 126 1.49 -27.33 9.88
N VAL A 127 0.46 -26.91 10.63
CA VAL A 127 -0.80 -27.64 10.81
C VAL A 127 -1.94 -26.94 10.07
N VAL A 128 -2.84 -27.71 9.47
CA VAL A 128 -4.05 -27.18 8.85
C VAL A 128 -5.12 -27.03 9.93
N PHE A 129 -5.61 -25.80 10.12
CA PHE A 129 -6.65 -25.46 11.08
C PHE A 129 -7.90 -24.99 10.34
N HIS A 130 -8.78 -25.95 10.01
CA HIS A 130 -9.93 -25.71 9.13
C HIS A 130 -11.22 -26.30 9.69
N THR A 131 -12.29 -25.50 9.66
CA THR A 131 -13.67 -25.95 9.84
C THR A 131 -14.60 -24.82 9.37
N THR A 132 -15.75 -25.17 8.80
CA THR A 132 -16.86 -24.25 8.53
C THR A 132 -17.98 -24.37 9.57
N ASN A 133 -17.86 -25.31 10.50
CA ASN A 133 -18.82 -25.50 11.57
C ASN A 133 -18.40 -24.71 12.82
N ARG A 134 -19.23 -23.72 13.17
CA ARG A 134 -19.01 -22.85 14.32
C ARG A 134 -18.92 -23.61 15.65
N ALA A 135 -19.69 -24.69 15.84
CA ALA A 135 -19.62 -25.49 17.06
C ALA A 135 -18.28 -26.24 17.18
N VAL A 136 -17.72 -26.70 16.05
CA VAL A 136 -16.38 -27.30 16.01
C VAL A 136 -15.32 -26.26 16.32
N ALA A 137 -15.44 -25.05 15.76
CA ALA A 137 -14.54 -23.93 16.05
C ALA A 137 -14.57 -23.49 17.54
N ASP A 138 -15.66 -23.75 18.26
CA ASP A 138 -15.81 -23.43 19.68
C ASP A 138 -15.48 -24.61 20.62
N ALA A 139 -15.14 -25.78 20.08
CA ALA A 139 -14.79 -26.97 20.86
C ALA A 139 -13.34 -26.93 21.37
N ASP A 140 -13.13 -27.30 22.63
CA ASP A 140 -11.80 -27.31 23.25
C ASP A 140 -10.84 -28.27 22.55
N THR A 141 -11.34 -29.42 22.08
CA THR A 141 -10.56 -30.41 21.32
C THR A 141 -10.05 -29.86 19.99
N PHE A 142 -10.80 -28.97 19.35
CA PHE A 142 -10.37 -28.32 18.11
C PHE A 142 -9.32 -27.26 18.41
N VAL A 143 -9.56 -26.40 19.41
CA VAL A 143 -8.64 -25.32 19.81
C VAL A 143 -7.31 -25.85 20.35
N ALA A 144 -7.31 -27.01 21.02
CA ALA A 144 -6.10 -27.64 21.55
C ALA A 144 -5.01 -27.86 20.48
N LYS A 145 -5.40 -28.02 19.21
CA LYS A 145 -4.47 -28.17 18.06
C LYS A 145 -3.52 -26.98 17.89
N ILE A 146 -3.90 -25.80 18.38
CA ILE A 146 -3.14 -24.55 18.23
C ILE A 146 -2.77 -23.90 19.56
N ALA A 147 -2.93 -24.61 20.69
CA ALA A 147 -2.68 -24.08 22.02
C ALA A 147 -1.27 -23.45 22.16
N ASN A 148 -0.27 -24.12 21.57
CA ASN A 148 1.14 -23.69 21.57
C ASN A 148 1.58 -23.05 20.25
N ALA A 149 0.64 -22.73 19.35
CA ALA A 149 0.98 -22.10 18.08
C ALA A 149 1.66 -20.74 18.33
N ARG A 150 2.68 -20.47 17.53
CA ARG A 150 3.39 -19.19 17.50
C ARG A 150 3.16 -18.41 16.21
N GLY A 151 2.54 -19.04 15.21
CA GLY A 151 2.06 -18.38 14.00
C GLY A 151 0.63 -18.79 13.65
N VAL A 152 -0.19 -17.86 13.19
CA VAL A 152 -1.47 -18.14 12.50
C VAL A 152 -1.47 -17.44 11.16
N TRP A 153 -1.73 -18.18 10.09
CA TRP A 153 -1.81 -17.65 8.73
C TRP A 153 -3.20 -17.86 8.14
N PHE A 154 -3.93 -16.79 7.85
CA PHE A 154 -5.23 -16.84 7.18
C PHE A 154 -5.07 -16.83 5.66
N GLY A 155 -5.58 -17.87 5.01
CA GLY A 155 -5.61 -17.98 3.56
C GLY A 155 -6.62 -17.01 2.91
N GLY A 156 -6.53 -16.91 1.58
CA GLY A 156 -7.45 -16.12 0.76
C GLY A 156 -8.80 -16.81 0.52
N GLY A 157 -9.76 -16.07 -0.05
CA GLY A 157 -11.11 -16.55 -0.35
C GLY A 157 -12.16 -15.50 -0.02
N ARG A 158 -13.12 -15.83 0.84
CA ARG A 158 -14.17 -14.93 1.33
C ARG A 158 -14.11 -14.78 2.85
N HIS A 159 -13.87 -13.57 3.34
CA HIS A 159 -13.72 -13.28 4.78
C HIS A 159 -15.01 -13.44 5.58
N TYR A 160 -16.19 -13.33 4.97
CA TYR A 160 -17.47 -13.68 5.61
C TYR A 160 -17.45 -15.11 6.19
N ARG A 161 -16.71 -16.04 5.56
CA ARG A 161 -16.59 -17.43 6.02
C ARG A 161 -15.73 -17.55 7.27
N LEU A 162 -14.71 -16.70 7.40
CA LEU A 162 -13.90 -16.62 8.63
C LEU A 162 -14.75 -16.08 9.78
N VAL A 163 -15.55 -15.05 9.54
CA VAL A 163 -16.51 -14.50 10.52
C VAL A 163 -17.48 -15.58 10.99
N ASN A 164 -18.14 -16.27 10.06
CA ASN A 164 -19.14 -17.30 10.39
C ASN A 164 -18.55 -18.45 11.21
N SER A 165 -17.37 -18.91 10.81
CA SER A 165 -16.74 -20.09 11.43
C SER A 165 -16.12 -19.75 12.78
N TYR A 166 -15.42 -18.61 12.89
CA TYR A 166 -14.54 -18.33 14.04
C TYR A 166 -14.93 -17.11 14.88
N GLY A 167 -15.68 -16.14 14.33
CA GLY A 167 -16.00 -14.89 15.03
C GLY A 167 -16.64 -15.15 16.39
N GLY A 168 -16.12 -14.66 17.51
CA GLY A 168 -16.62 -14.89 18.88
C GLY A 168 -16.37 -16.28 19.48
N THR A 169 -15.76 -17.21 18.75
CA THR A 169 -15.47 -18.57 19.24
C THR A 169 -14.16 -18.65 20.04
N LYS A 170 -13.95 -19.77 20.74
CA LYS A 170 -12.67 -20.11 21.38
C LYS A 170 -11.50 -20.12 20.38
N SER A 171 -11.73 -20.47 19.12
CA SER A 171 -10.69 -20.40 18.07
C SER A 171 -10.20 -18.97 17.84
N GLN A 172 -11.09 -17.96 17.75
CA GLN A 172 -10.66 -16.56 17.60
C GLN A 172 -9.84 -16.10 18.80
N ARG A 173 -10.26 -16.45 20.02
CA ARG A 173 -9.50 -16.16 21.26
C ARG A 173 -8.13 -16.84 21.23
N ALA A 174 -8.03 -18.07 20.72
CA ALA A 174 -6.76 -18.77 20.60
C ALA A 174 -5.83 -18.14 19.55
N PHE A 175 -6.36 -17.62 18.44
CA PHE A 175 -5.59 -16.82 17.48
C PHE A 175 -5.05 -15.54 18.13
N GLU A 176 -5.88 -14.81 18.90
CA GLU A 176 -5.44 -13.64 19.65
C GLU A 176 -4.35 -13.97 20.67
N ALA A 177 -4.48 -15.12 21.35
CA ALA A 177 -3.48 -15.60 22.31
C ALA A 177 -2.10 -15.85 21.67
N VAL A 178 -2.01 -16.07 20.35
CA VAL A 178 -0.72 -16.13 19.63
C VAL A 178 0.02 -14.80 19.74
N LEU A 179 -0.68 -13.67 19.57
CA LEU A 179 -0.10 -12.33 19.72
C LEU A 179 0.32 -12.09 21.17
N ALA A 180 -0.52 -12.47 22.14
CA ALA A 180 -0.20 -12.35 23.57
C ALA A 180 1.08 -13.12 23.96
N ARG A 181 1.36 -14.26 23.31
CA ARG A 181 2.60 -15.04 23.46
C ARG A 181 3.81 -14.42 22.74
N GLY A 182 3.65 -13.31 22.03
CA GLY A 182 4.69 -12.72 21.20
C GLY A 182 4.91 -13.45 19.87
N GLY A 183 3.92 -14.22 19.40
CA GLY A 183 3.92 -14.82 18.06
C GLY A 183 3.38 -13.85 16.99
N VAL A 184 3.00 -14.41 15.85
CA VAL A 184 2.52 -13.64 14.69
C VAL A 184 1.16 -14.14 14.21
N VAL A 185 0.31 -13.19 13.83
CA VAL A 185 -0.91 -13.47 13.08
C VAL A 185 -0.81 -12.75 11.74
N GLY A 186 -1.10 -13.44 10.65
CA GLY A 186 -1.03 -12.84 9.33
C GLY A 186 -2.03 -13.44 8.38
N GLY A 187 -2.18 -12.84 7.22
CA GLY A 187 -3.08 -13.37 6.22
C GLY A 187 -3.00 -12.64 4.89
N SER A 188 -3.53 -13.31 3.88
CA SER A 188 -3.47 -12.86 2.49
C SER A 188 -4.86 -12.70 1.89
N SER A 189 -5.09 -11.62 1.14
CA SER A 189 -6.40 -11.32 0.53
C SER A 189 -7.50 -11.27 1.60
N ALA A 190 -8.54 -12.09 1.54
CA ALA A 190 -9.57 -12.16 2.59
C ALA A 190 -8.97 -12.33 4.01
N GLY A 191 -7.88 -13.10 4.13
CA GLY A 191 -7.15 -13.25 5.38
C GLY A 191 -6.40 -12.00 5.85
N ALA A 192 -6.14 -11.03 4.96
CA ALA A 192 -5.63 -9.71 5.33
C ALA A 192 -6.76 -8.80 5.84
N SER A 193 -7.90 -8.77 5.11
CA SER A 193 -9.06 -7.95 5.48
C SER A 193 -9.61 -8.28 6.88
N ILE A 194 -9.61 -9.56 7.28
CA ILE A 194 -10.10 -9.98 8.60
C ILE A 194 -9.25 -9.46 9.77
N LEU A 195 -8.01 -9.03 9.52
CA LEU A 195 -7.09 -8.57 10.57
C LEU A 195 -7.47 -7.18 11.10
N GLY A 196 -8.18 -6.38 10.29
CA GLY A 196 -8.72 -5.08 10.70
C GLY A 196 -9.94 -5.23 11.61
N SER A 197 -10.29 -4.16 12.32
CA SER A 197 -11.51 -4.13 13.14
C SER A 197 -12.76 -3.84 12.31
N TYR A 198 -12.64 -3.01 11.26
CA TYR A 198 -13.74 -2.68 10.35
C TYR A 198 -13.60 -3.47 9.06
N LEU A 199 -14.55 -4.37 8.81
CA LEU A 199 -14.50 -5.28 7.68
C LEU A 199 -15.20 -4.67 6.46
N VAL A 200 -14.41 -4.45 5.42
CA VAL A 200 -14.91 -4.07 4.09
C VAL A 200 -15.08 -5.31 3.22
N ARG A 201 -16.02 -5.27 2.27
CA ARG A 201 -16.29 -6.38 1.35
C ARG A 201 -16.67 -7.69 2.06
N GLY A 202 -17.22 -7.57 3.28
CA GLY A 202 -17.59 -8.69 4.15
C GLY A 202 -18.93 -9.35 3.83
N ALA A 203 -19.66 -8.88 2.82
CA ALA A 203 -20.96 -9.44 2.46
C ALA A 203 -20.87 -10.97 2.20
N PRO A 204 -21.90 -11.75 2.58
CA PRO A 204 -21.96 -13.19 2.31
C PRO A 204 -22.31 -13.45 0.84
N SER A 205 -21.54 -12.87 -0.07
CA SER A 205 -21.75 -12.93 -1.51
C SER A 205 -20.41 -13.00 -2.24
N ASN A 206 -20.49 -13.27 -3.54
CA ASN A 206 -19.31 -13.22 -4.40
C ASN A 206 -19.05 -11.82 -5.00
N ASP A 207 -19.95 -10.86 -4.78
CA ASP A 207 -19.81 -9.50 -5.29
C ASP A 207 -18.88 -8.68 -4.39
N ASN A 208 -17.66 -8.47 -4.87
CA ASN A 208 -16.66 -7.68 -4.17
C ASN A 208 -16.98 -6.17 -4.18
N ARG A 209 -17.95 -5.69 -4.96
CA ARG A 209 -18.30 -4.25 -5.01
C ARG A 209 -19.05 -3.78 -3.77
N ILE A 210 -19.62 -4.71 -3.00
CA ILE A 210 -20.37 -4.41 -1.78
C ILE A 210 -19.36 -4.07 -0.67
N MET A 211 -19.07 -2.78 -0.48
CA MET A 211 -18.08 -2.35 0.50
C MET A 211 -18.50 -2.59 1.95
N ASN A 212 -19.78 -2.40 2.26
CA ASN A 212 -20.32 -2.50 3.62
C ASN A 212 -21.52 -3.44 3.64
N HIS A 213 -21.62 -4.29 4.67
CA HIS A 213 -22.78 -5.14 4.90
C HIS A 213 -23.11 -5.14 6.40
N PRO A 214 -24.33 -4.76 6.85
CA PRO A 214 -24.62 -4.49 8.27
C PRO A 214 -24.24 -5.63 9.23
N GLN A 215 -24.41 -6.88 8.81
CA GLN A 215 -24.08 -8.07 9.63
C GLN A 215 -22.60 -8.49 9.60
N TYR A 216 -21.76 -7.88 8.75
CA TYR A 216 -20.37 -8.29 8.51
C TYR A 216 -19.43 -7.07 8.49
N LEU A 217 -19.64 -6.12 9.41
CA LEU A 217 -18.78 -4.93 9.57
C LEU A 217 -17.62 -5.16 10.53
N GLU A 218 -17.60 -6.26 11.26
CA GLU A 218 -16.59 -6.55 12.29
C GLU A 218 -15.61 -7.62 11.79
N GLY A 219 -14.32 -7.27 11.77
CA GLY A 219 -13.24 -8.23 11.60
C GLY A 219 -12.74 -8.75 12.96
N PHE A 220 -11.64 -9.50 12.96
CA PHE A 220 -11.05 -10.00 14.21
C PHE A 220 -10.29 -8.94 15.01
N GLY A 221 -10.00 -7.79 14.40
CA GLY A 221 -9.58 -6.59 15.14
C GLY A 221 -8.17 -6.63 15.71
N TYR A 222 -7.26 -7.42 15.14
CA TYR A 222 -5.84 -7.42 15.53
C TYR A 222 -5.14 -6.09 15.23
N LEU A 223 -5.67 -5.33 14.25
CA LEU A 223 -5.38 -3.92 14.00
C LEU A 223 -6.63 -3.08 14.28
N ARG A 224 -6.65 -2.41 15.43
CA ARG A 224 -7.81 -1.69 15.95
C ARG A 224 -8.01 -0.34 15.26
N GLY A 225 -9.26 0.02 15.01
CA GLY A 225 -9.61 1.28 14.33
C GLY A 225 -9.19 1.30 12.85
N THR A 226 -9.02 0.13 12.24
CA THR A 226 -8.57 0.01 10.84
C THR A 226 -9.56 -0.67 9.92
N ALA A 227 -9.55 -0.25 8.65
CA ALA A 227 -10.17 -0.95 7.52
C ALA A 227 -9.07 -1.35 6.53
N ILE A 228 -9.14 -2.57 6.00
CA ILE A 228 -8.07 -3.15 5.17
C ILE A 228 -8.66 -3.67 3.85
N ASP A 229 -8.16 -3.15 2.73
CA ASP A 229 -8.47 -3.66 1.39
C ASP A 229 -7.23 -4.16 0.66
N GLN A 230 -7.44 -5.09 -0.25
CA GLN A 230 -6.39 -5.92 -0.83
C GLN A 230 -6.60 -6.09 -2.33
N HIS A 231 -5.50 -6.34 -3.05
CA HIS A 231 -5.44 -6.29 -4.51
C HIS A 231 -6.01 -4.95 -4.99
N VAL A 232 -5.43 -3.83 -4.55
CA VAL A 232 -6.01 -2.51 -4.84
C VAL A 232 -5.49 -1.88 -6.13
N VAL A 233 -4.28 -2.24 -6.57
CA VAL A 233 -3.74 -1.75 -7.84
C VAL A 233 -4.01 -2.74 -8.97
N ALA A 234 -3.74 -4.02 -8.75
CA ALA A 234 -4.62 -5.05 -9.28
C ALA A 234 -6.07 -4.68 -8.92
N ARG A 235 -7.03 -5.13 -9.70
CA ARG A 235 -8.47 -4.88 -9.54
C ARG A 235 -8.94 -3.42 -9.51
N GLU A 236 -8.06 -2.42 -9.56
CA GLU A 236 -8.40 -1.00 -9.78
C GLU A 236 -9.31 -0.43 -8.66
N ARG A 237 -8.97 -0.74 -7.39
CA ARG A 237 -9.81 -0.45 -6.21
C ARG A 237 -9.32 0.70 -5.32
N LEU A 238 -8.25 1.40 -5.72
CA LEU A 238 -7.78 2.58 -4.99
C LEU A 238 -8.88 3.61 -4.64
N PRO A 239 -9.92 3.83 -5.49
CA PRO A 239 -11.04 4.69 -5.12
C PRO A 239 -11.88 4.20 -3.94
N ASP A 240 -12.04 2.89 -3.81
CA ASP A 240 -13.16 2.29 -3.08
C ASP A 240 -13.07 2.57 -1.58
N LEU A 241 -11.87 2.43 -0.99
CA LEU A 241 -11.67 2.70 0.44
C LEU A 241 -11.92 4.17 0.77
N HIS A 242 -11.45 5.09 -0.07
CA HIS A 242 -11.69 6.50 0.17
C HIS A 242 -13.17 6.84 0.06
N ASP A 243 -13.78 6.51 -1.08
CA ASP A 243 -15.12 6.96 -1.44
C ASP A 243 -16.19 6.27 -0.60
N SER A 244 -15.95 5.02 -0.17
CA SER A 244 -16.94 4.24 0.56
C SER A 244 -16.76 4.23 2.08
N VAL A 245 -15.53 4.38 2.57
CA VAL A 245 -15.19 4.20 3.98
C VAL A 245 -14.69 5.50 4.59
N THR A 246 -13.52 5.99 4.20
CA THR A 246 -12.85 7.06 4.95
C THR A 246 -13.54 8.41 4.85
N SER A 247 -14.25 8.68 3.74
CA SER A 247 -15.08 9.87 3.56
C SER A 247 -16.26 9.93 4.54
N ARG A 248 -16.76 8.78 5.02
CA ARG A 248 -17.90 8.66 5.94
C ARG A 248 -17.49 8.29 7.37
N ARG A 249 -16.29 7.71 7.52
CA ARG A 249 -15.71 7.25 8.78
C ARG A 249 -14.29 7.83 8.94
N PRO A 250 -14.18 9.16 9.15
CA PRO A 250 -12.88 9.82 9.34
C PRO A 250 -12.13 9.32 10.59
N ASP A 251 -12.85 8.70 11.52
CA ASP A 251 -12.31 8.03 12.69
C ASP A 251 -11.46 6.80 12.34
N LEU A 252 -11.73 6.12 11.22
CA LEU A 252 -10.96 4.96 10.79
C LEU A 252 -9.67 5.38 10.08
N LEU A 253 -8.61 4.58 10.30
CA LEU A 253 -7.44 4.53 9.43
C LEU A 253 -7.69 3.43 8.39
N ALA A 254 -7.79 3.77 7.12
CA ALA A 254 -7.82 2.71 6.10
C ALA A 254 -6.41 2.49 5.54
N ILE A 255 -6.01 1.23 5.44
CA ILE A 255 -4.79 0.82 4.75
C ILE A 255 -5.16 -0.12 3.62
N SER A 256 -4.32 -0.15 2.59
CA SER A 256 -4.41 -1.18 1.57
C SER A 256 -3.06 -1.51 0.99
N GLU A 257 -2.98 -2.65 0.35
CA GLU A 257 -1.74 -3.14 -0.23
C GLU A 257 -2.04 -3.98 -1.47
N ASP A 258 -1.14 -3.90 -2.44
CA ASP A 258 -1.27 -4.66 -3.67
C ASP A 258 -0.66 -6.05 -3.58
N GLU A 259 -0.91 -6.89 -4.57
CA GLU A 259 -0.47 -8.29 -4.58
C GLU A 259 1.05 -8.45 -4.37
N GLY A 260 1.42 -9.41 -3.52
CA GLY A 260 2.82 -9.65 -3.15
C GLY A 260 3.46 -8.52 -2.36
N THR A 261 2.67 -7.66 -1.70
CA THR A 261 3.13 -6.60 -0.79
C THR A 261 2.50 -6.83 0.57
N ALA A 262 3.25 -6.52 1.63
CA ALA A 262 2.78 -6.73 2.99
C ALA A 262 3.13 -5.58 3.94
N TRP A 263 2.23 -5.34 4.89
CA TRP A 263 2.54 -4.60 6.11
C TRP A 263 3.01 -5.58 7.19
N VAL A 264 4.14 -5.28 7.82
CA VAL A 264 4.62 -5.99 9.01
C VAL A 264 4.51 -5.07 10.21
N VAL A 265 3.56 -5.36 11.09
CA VAL A 265 3.17 -4.48 12.20
C VAL A 265 3.63 -5.05 13.55
N ARG A 266 4.27 -4.20 14.37
CA ARG A 266 4.65 -4.46 15.77
C ARG A 266 4.28 -3.25 16.61
N GLY A 267 3.39 -3.41 17.59
CA GLY A 267 2.76 -2.26 18.24
C GLY A 267 2.12 -1.36 17.20
N ASP A 268 2.44 -0.07 17.21
CA ASP A 268 1.95 0.88 16.19
C ASP A 268 2.87 1.07 15.00
N THR A 269 4.02 0.39 14.98
CA THR A 269 4.99 0.57 13.90
C THR A 269 4.77 -0.48 12.83
N ALA A 270 4.62 -0.03 11.60
CA ALA A 270 4.52 -0.88 10.43
C ALA A 270 5.72 -0.67 9.48
N GLU A 271 6.23 -1.74 8.90
CA GLU A 271 7.19 -1.74 7.79
C GLU A 271 6.51 -2.34 6.56
N VAL A 272 6.70 -1.72 5.40
CA VAL A 272 6.24 -2.29 4.13
C VAL A 272 7.32 -3.20 3.56
N ILE A 273 6.95 -4.41 3.14
CA ILE A 273 7.83 -5.35 2.45
C ILE A 273 7.14 -5.91 1.20
N GLY A 274 7.90 -6.59 0.35
CA GLY A 274 7.38 -7.23 -0.86
C GLY A 274 7.72 -6.44 -2.12
N ARG A 275 6.87 -6.54 -3.13
CA ARG A 275 7.23 -6.16 -4.52
C ARG A 275 6.46 -4.99 -5.13
N ASN A 276 5.42 -4.49 -4.47
CA ASN A 276 4.61 -3.38 -4.97
C ASN A 276 4.37 -2.35 -3.85
N LYS A 277 3.29 -1.57 -3.96
CA LYS A 277 2.97 -0.45 -3.07
C LYS A 277 1.95 -0.81 -2.01
N ALA A 278 1.99 -0.04 -0.93
CA ALA A 278 0.94 0.06 0.06
C ALA A 278 0.44 1.49 0.17
N PHE A 279 -0.79 1.66 0.66
CA PHE A 279 -1.48 2.95 0.66
C PHE A 279 -2.14 3.22 2.01
N VAL A 280 -2.13 4.48 2.43
CA VAL A 280 -2.80 4.93 3.65
C VAL A 280 -3.81 6.02 3.32
N TYR A 281 -5.04 5.84 3.79
CA TYR A 281 -6.12 6.81 3.71
C TYR A 281 -6.41 7.35 5.11
N ASN A 282 -6.81 8.62 5.21
CA ASN A 282 -6.92 9.33 6.49
C ASN A 282 -5.62 9.37 7.31
N GLY A 283 -4.48 9.49 6.64
CA GLY A 283 -3.22 9.91 7.26
C GLY A 283 -3.36 11.28 7.93
N ARG A 284 -2.47 11.60 8.88
CA ARG A 284 -2.41 12.90 9.57
C ARG A 284 -1.04 13.56 9.44
N ASP A 285 -0.25 13.09 8.49
CA ASP A 285 1.07 13.64 8.25
C ASP A 285 0.94 15.02 7.59
N THR A 286 1.53 16.04 8.21
CA THR A 286 1.50 17.41 7.68
C THR A 286 2.38 17.57 6.45
N ASN A 287 3.35 16.68 6.26
CA ASN A 287 4.30 16.71 5.16
C ASN A 287 3.86 15.82 3.99
N ASP A 288 2.61 15.35 4.00
CA ASP A 288 2.07 14.46 2.98
C ASP A 288 1.06 15.18 2.07
N THR A 289 1.41 15.25 0.78
CA THR A 289 0.52 15.71 -0.30
C THR A 289 -0.45 14.63 -0.77
N GLY A 290 -0.41 13.43 -0.16
CA GLY A 290 -1.18 12.22 -0.46
C GLY A 290 -2.69 12.36 -0.28
N ARG A 291 -3.33 13.13 -1.16
CA ARG A 291 -4.79 13.13 -1.32
C ARG A 291 -5.14 12.41 -2.61
N PRO A 292 -5.97 11.34 -2.55
CA PRO A 292 -6.73 10.85 -1.40
C PRO A 292 -5.99 9.82 -0.53
N PHE A 293 -4.76 9.43 -0.87
CA PHE A 293 -3.94 8.52 -0.08
C PHE A 293 -2.46 8.85 -0.12
N LEU A 294 -1.75 8.45 0.94
CA LEU A 294 -0.31 8.32 0.99
C LEU A 294 0.13 7.04 0.26
N THR A 295 1.18 7.10 -0.54
CA THR A 295 1.83 5.91 -1.09
C THR A 295 3.09 5.57 -0.27
N LEU A 296 3.20 4.31 0.13
CA LEU A 296 4.36 3.71 0.76
C LEU A 296 4.96 2.60 -0.12
N HIS A 297 6.26 2.43 -0.02
CA HIS A 297 7.00 1.42 -0.76
C HIS A 297 7.78 0.46 0.16
N PRO A 298 8.24 -0.70 -0.35
CA PRO A 298 9.05 -1.63 0.42
C PRO A 298 10.27 -0.94 1.06
N GLY A 299 10.41 -1.11 2.38
CA GLY A 299 11.40 -0.44 3.22
C GLY A 299 10.91 0.82 3.94
N ASP A 300 9.76 1.40 3.55
CA ASP A 300 9.16 2.51 4.27
C ASP A 300 8.59 2.05 5.62
N ARG A 301 8.64 2.93 6.62
CA ARG A 301 8.08 2.72 7.95
C ARG A 301 7.04 3.77 8.28
N TYR A 302 5.93 3.33 8.85
CA TYR A 302 4.78 4.16 9.17
C TYR A 302 4.28 3.89 10.59
N ASN A 303 3.88 4.93 11.30
CA ASN A 303 3.25 4.79 12.61
C ASN A 303 1.73 4.84 12.45
N LEU A 304 1.06 3.71 12.67
CA LEU A 304 -0.39 3.56 12.52
C LEU A 304 -1.17 4.38 13.56
N GLY A 305 -0.67 4.45 14.80
CA GLY A 305 -1.32 5.18 15.89
C GLY A 305 -1.23 6.71 15.73
N ALA A 306 -0.05 7.21 15.38
CA ALA A 306 0.19 8.62 15.09
C ALA A 306 -0.23 9.04 13.68
N ARG A 307 -0.50 8.07 12.79
CA ARG A 307 -0.88 8.25 11.39
C ARG A 307 0.11 9.13 10.61
N ARG A 308 1.40 8.81 10.69
CA ARG A 308 2.47 9.54 10.00
C ARG A 308 3.63 8.64 9.60
N ILE A 309 4.40 9.09 8.61
CA ILE A 309 5.62 8.42 8.18
C ILE A 309 6.65 8.50 9.31
N MET A 310 7.37 7.40 9.54
CA MET A 310 8.50 7.36 10.47
C MET A 310 9.83 7.49 9.74
N SER A 311 9.97 6.80 8.60
CA SER A 311 11.13 6.86 7.73
C SER A 311 10.79 6.33 6.35
N ARG A 312 11.45 6.85 5.32
CA ARG A 312 11.47 6.27 3.97
C ARG A 312 12.67 5.36 3.82
N ALA A 313 12.58 4.39 2.90
CA ALA A 313 13.71 3.48 2.64
C ALA A 313 14.97 4.21 2.13
N GLY A 314 14.79 5.33 1.43
CA GLY A 314 15.88 6.18 0.94
C GLY A 314 16.51 7.08 2.01
N ASP A 315 15.91 7.20 3.20
CA ASP A 315 16.45 8.04 4.28
C ASP A 315 17.83 7.51 4.72
N GLY A 316 18.79 8.42 4.91
CA GLY A 316 20.16 8.05 5.26
C GLY A 316 20.99 7.47 4.10
N THR A 317 20.44 7.36 2.90
CA THR A 317 21.21 7.06 1.69
C THR A 317 21.79 8.33 1.06
N GLY A 318 22.75 8.20 0.16
CA GLY A 318 23.27 9.32 -0.63
C GLY A 318 22.24 9.95 -1.59
N LEU A 319 21.08 9.31 -1.78
CA LEU A 319 19.99 9.72 -2.68
C LEU A 319 18.98 10.63 -1.97
N SER A 320 19.45 11.71 -1.34
CA SER A 320 18.55 12.68 -0.70
C SER A 320 17.55 13.28 -1.70
N ALA A 321 16.39 13.70 -1.22
CA ALA A 321 15.37 14.34 -2.05
C ALA A 321 15.95 15.52 -2.86
N ALA A 322 16.76 16.38 -2.20
CA ALA A 322 17.45 17.50 -2.84
C ALA A 322 18.42 17.06 -3.96
N PHE A 323 19.12 15.94 -3.78
CA PHE A 323 19.99 15.41 -4.83
C PHE A 323 19.17 14.90 -6.03
N VAL A 324 18.16 14.07 -5.79
CA VAL A 324 17.29 13.55 -6.86
C VAL A 324 16.61 14.71 -7.60
N ASP A 325 16.12 15.71 -6.86
CA ASP A 325 15.55 16.94 -7.40
C ASP A 325 16.54 17.68 -8.31
N SER A 326 17.82 17.77 -7.92
CA SER A 326 18.85 18.42 -8.73
C SER A 326 19.14 17.67 -10.04
N VAL A 327 19.12 16.33 -10.01
CA VAL A 327 19.34 15.48 -11.19
C VAL A 327 18.23 15.67 -12.23
N PHE A 328 16.99 15.89 -11.78
CA PHE A 328 15.82 16.04 -12.64
C PHE A 328 15.29 17.47 -12.75
N ALA A 329 16.05 18.48 -12.32
CA ALA A 329 15.59 19.87 -12.26
C ALA A 329 15.04 20.37 -13.61
N ALA A 330 15.69 20.00 -14.72
CA ALA A 330 15.28 20.38 -16.07
C ALA A 330 13.91 19.78 -16.47
N TYR A 331 13.54 18.62 -15.93
CA TYR A 331 12.29 17.93 -16.24
C TYR A 331 11.11 18.40 -15.40
N ARG A 332 11.29 19.42 -14.53
CA ARG A 332 10.17 20.08 -13.85
C ARG A 332 9.34 20.93 -14.81
N ASP A 333 9.93 21.36 -15.92
CA ASP A 333 9.24 22.01 -17.02
C ASP A 333 8.42 20.97 -17.81
N PRO A 334 7.07 21.08 -17.84
CA PRO A 334 6.22 20.15 -18.59
C PRO A 334 6.53 20.08 -20.09
N VAL A 335 7.16 21.10 -20.68
CA VAL A 335 7.57 21.11 -22.10
C VAL A 335 8.58 20.00 -22.41
N ARG A 336 9.33 19.53 -21.39
CA ARG A 336 10.28 18.40 -21.52
C ARG A 336 9.61 17.02 -21.51
N GLY A 337 8.28 16.96 -21.46
CA GLY A 337 7.51 15.71 -21.42
C GLY A 337 7.56 14.98 -20.07
N GLY A 338 8.28 15.53 -19.09
CA GLY A 338 8.46 14.98 -17.76
C GLY A 338 9.43 13.80 -17.68
N ALA A 339 9.67 13.32 -16.46
CA ALA A 339 10.52 12.18 -16.14
C ALA A 339 9.92 11.36 -15.00
N THR A 340 10.11 10.05 -15.04
CA THR A 340 9.84 9.14 -13.92
C THR A 340 11.10 8.35 -13.58
N VAL A 341 11.32 8.13 -12.29
CA VAL A 341 12.50 7.45 -11.79
C VAL A 341 12.13 6.48 -10.68
N LEU A 342 12.75 5.29 -10.71
CA LEU A 342 12.73 4.32 -9.64
C LEU A 342 14.15 3.85 -9.35
N VAL A 343 14.57 3.94 -8.08
CA VAL A 343 15.83 3.38 -7.60
C VAL A 343 15.53 2.42 -6.46
N ALA A 344 16.03 1.19 -6.56
CA ALA A 344 15.83 0.17 -5.56
C ALA A 344 17.13 -0.55 -5.22
N ARG A 345 17.24 -1.01 -3.98
CA ARG A 345 18.36 -1.81 -3.48
C ARG A 345 17.89 -2.79 -2.42
N ASP A 346 18.34 -4.04 -2.48
CA ASP A 346 17.98 -5.09 -1.52
C ASP A 346 16.45 -5.29 -1.37
N GLY A 347 15.72 -5.10 -2.48
CA GLY A 347 14.26 -5.18 -2.51
C GLY A 347 13.53 -3.96 -1.94
N LYS A 348 14.26 -2.99 -1.36
CA LYS A 348 13.72 -1.72 -0.88
C LYS A 348 13.70 -0.68 -1.99
N VAL A 349 12.68 0.17 -2.03
CA VAL A 349 12.53 1.24 -3.03
C VAL A 349 12.98 2.56 -2.42
N LEU A 350 14.18 3.00 -2.80
CA LEU A 350 14.84 4.19 -2.24
C LEU A 350 14.31 5.48 -2.86
N VAL A 351 13.97 5.43 -4.14
CA VAL A 351 13.42 6.56 -4.91
C VAL A 351 12.30 6.03 -5.79
N ASN A 352 11.15 6.71 -5.80
CA ASN A 352 10.05 6.48 -6.74
C ASN A 352 9.32 7.81 -6.95
N ARG A 353 9.70 8.55 -8.00
CA ARG A 353 9.33 9.97 -8.18
C ARG A 353 9.03 10.31 -9.62
N ALA A 354 8.19 11.33 -9.83
CA ALA A 354 7.92 11.94 -11.13
C ALA A 354 8.25 13.44 -11.13
N PHE A 355 8.67 13.95 -12.28
CA PHE A 355 9.06 15.36 -12.49
C PHE A 355 8.36 15.89 -13.75
N GLY A 356 7.70 17.04 -13.65
CA GLY A 356 7.01 17.69 -14.80
C GLY A 356 5.96 16.83 -15.49
N VAL A 357 5.50 15.78 -14.82
CA VAL A 357 4.44 14.89 -15.30
C VAL A 357 3.08 15.58 -15.06
N PRO A 358 2.14 15.55 -16.03
CA PRO A 358 0.82 16.15 -15.85
C PRO A 358 0.07 15.62 -14.61
N VAL A 359 -0.86 16.42 -14.10
CA VAL A 359 -1.72 16.03 -12.97
C VAL A 359 -2.42 14.71 -13.28
N GLN A 360 -2.18 13.73 -12.41
CA GLN A 360 -2.74 12.39 -12.55
C GLN A 360 -4.18 12.34 -12.03
N ALA A 361 -4.93 11.29 -12.43
CA ALA A 361 -6.28 11.09 -11.94
C ALA A 361 -6.32 10.91 -10.42
N ARG A 362 -7.51 11.17 -9.87
CA ARG A 362 -7.83 11.21 -8.43
C ARG A 362 -7.41 9.97 -7.62
N PHE A 363 -7.05 8.85 -8.25
CA PHE A 363 -6.62 7.63 -7.55
C PHE A 363 -5.39 6.97 -8.19
N THR A 364 -4.47 7.77 -8.72
CA THR A 364 -3.33 7.27 -9.48
C THR A 364 -2.02 7.58 -8.75
N PRO A 365 -1.18 6.56 -8.43
CA PRO A 365 0.15 6.79 -7.86
C PRO A 365 1.02 7.65 -8.77
N GLU A 366 1.92 8.44 -8.18
CA GLU A 366 2.74 9.45 -8.87
C GLU A 366 3.47 8.93 -10.11
N THR A 367 4.02 7.72 -10.05
CA THR A 367 4.77 7.08 -11.14
C THR A 367 3.95 6.06 -11.91
N GLY A 368 2.66 5.90 -11.61
CA GLY A 368 1.77 4.95 -12.29
C GLY A 368 1.35 5.41 -13.69
N ALA A 369 1.44 6.71 -13.97
CA ALA A 369 1.09 7.29 -15.26
C ALA A 369 1.79 8.67 -15.47
N PRO A 370 1.89 9.16 -16.72
CA PRO A 370 1.49 8.50 -17.97
C PRO A 370 2.39 7.30 -18.28
N LEU A 371 1.91 6.42 -19.15
CA LEU A 371 2.76 5.39 -19.72
C LEU A 371 3.71 6.05 -20.74
N MET A 372 5.00 5.82 -20.56
CA MET A 372 6.06 6.32 -21.43
C MET A 372 6.44 5.27 -22.47
N ALA A 373 6.86 5.72 -23.66
CA ALA A 373 7.33 4.84 -24.71
C ALA A 373 8.62 4.14 -24.28
N LEU A 374 8.65 2.81 -24.36
CA LEU A 374 9.81 2.03 -23.89
C LEU A 374 10.89 1.87 -24.97
N GLY A 375 10.60 2.19 -26.23
CA GLY A 375 11.55 2.08 -27.34
C GLY A 375 12.20 0.69 -27.37
N ALA A 376 13.53 0.63 -27.49
CA ALA A 376 14.29 -0.62 -27.49
C ALA A 376 14.22 -1.42 -26.17
N LEU A 377 13.84 -0.81 -25.02
CA LEU A 377 13.56 -1.57 -23.79
C LEU A 377 12.42 -2.57 -23.99
N SER A 378 11.53 -2.32 -24.97
CA SER A 378 10.51 -3.27 -25.42
C SER A 378 11.07 -4.65 -25.74
N GLN A 379 12.31 -4.74 -26.22
CA GLN A 379 12.92 -6.02 -26.58
C GLN A 379 13.27 -6.86 -25.35
N VAL A 380 13.55 -6.24 -24.20
CA VAL A 380 13.68 -6.92 -22.90
C VAL A 380 12.38 -7.63 -22.55
N LEU A 381 11.25 -6.95 -22.75
CA LEU A 381 9.93 -7.51 -22.48
C LEU A 381 9.55 -8.57 -23.51
N ASN A 382 9.79 -8.32 -24.80
CA ASN A 382 9.51 -9.27 -25.87
C ASN A 382 10.25 -10.59 -25.68
N SER A 383 11.56 -10.54 -25.38
CA SER A 383 12.38 -11.74 -25.20
C SER A 383 11.92 -12.60 -24.02
N ALA A 384 11.37 -11.97 -23.00
CA ALA A 384 11.06 -12.62 -21.74
C ALA A 384 9.55 -12.87 -21.51
N LEU A 385 8.67 -12.32 -22.35
CA LEU A 385 7.21 -12.51 -22.34
C LEU A 385 6.64 -13.17 -23.58
N GLY A 386 7.28 -13.03 -24.74
CA GLY A 386 6.82 -13.61 -26.00
C GLY A 386 5.38 -13.21 -26.36
N PRO A 387 5.03 -11.92 -26.44
CA PRO A 387 3.73 -11.49 -26.94
C PRO A 387 3.53 -11.96 -28.39
N ASP A 388 2.31 -12.42 -28.72
CA ASP A 388 1.97 -12.79 -30.09
C ASP A 388 1.68 -11.56 -30.97
N SER A 389 1.41 -11.80 -32.26
CA SER A 389 1.09 -10.74 -33.23
C SER A 389 -0.22 -9.99 -32.95
N ALA A 390 -1.09 -10.52 -32.09
CA ALA A 390 -2.32 -9.84 -31.63
C ALA A 390 -2.07 -9.02 -30.35
N GLY A 391 -0.85 -9.06 -29.80
CA GLY A 391 -0.48 -8.42 -28.55
C GLY A 391 -0.93 -9.17 -27.31
N THR A 392 -1.31 -10.44 -27.47
CA THR A 392 -1.61 -11.32 -26.35
C THR A 392 -0.33 -11.83 -25.75
N VAL A 393 -0.14 -11.59 -24.45
CA VAL A 393 0.92 -12.24 -23.68
C VAL A 393 0.41 -13.59 -23.21
N PRO A 394 1.18 -14.70 -23.37
CA PRO A 394 0.78 -15.99 -22.84
C PRO A 394 0.40 -15.89 -21.35
N PRO A 395 -0.70 -16.51 -20.88
CA PRO A 395 -1.11 -16.44 -19.48
C PRO A 395 -0.01 -16.84 -18.48
N SER A 396 0.90 -17.74 -18.89
CA SER A 396 2.08 -18.14 -18.11
C SER A 396 3.13 -17.03 -17.99
N ALA A 397 3.26 -16.16 -19.00
CA ALA A 397 4.11 -14.98 -18.99
C ALA A 397 3.46 -13.81 -18.22
N VAL A 398 2.14 -13.66 -18.31
CA VAL A 398 1.37 -12.71 -17.49
C VAL A 398 1.59 -12.96 -16.00
N ARG A 399 1.55 -14.22 -15.55
CA ARG A 399 1.83 -14.60 -14.14
C ARG A 399 3.23 -14.23 -13.65
N ARG A 400 4.20 -13.99 -14.55
CA ARG A 400 5.57 -13.59 -14.20
C ARG A 400 5.73 -12.07 -14.04
N VAL A 401 4.79 -11.27 -14.53
CA VAL A 401 4.92 -9.80 -14.62
C VAL A 401 3.79 -9.07 -13.90
N GLN A 402 2.61 -9.67 -13.81
CA GLN A 402 1.41 -8.95 -13.37
C GLN A 402 0.82 -9.53 -12.09
N ALA A 403 0.57 -8.62 -11.14
CA ALA A 403 -0.53 -8.71 -10.21
C ALA A 403 -1.85 -8.82 -11.00
N ILE A 404 -2.83 -9.60 -10.52
CA ILE A 404 -3.88 -10.14 -11.39
C ILE A 404 -4.96 -9.08 -11.74
N GLY A 405 -4.64 -8.28 -12.76
CA GLY A 405 -5.53 -7.44 -13.55
C GLY A 405 -5.95 -6.13 -12.88
N GLY A 406 -5.12 -5.08 -12.99
CA GLY A 406 -5.54 -3.70 -12.72
C GLY A 406 -4.73 -2.65 -13.49
N THR A 407 -4.75 -1.38 -13.07
CA THR A 407 -4.43 -0.23 -13.94
C THR A 407 -2.98 -0.16 -14.42
N GLN A 408 -2.09 -0.85 -13.70
CA GLN A 408 -0.69 -1.05 -14.07
C GLN A 408 -0.59 -2.02 -15.27
N ARG A 409 -0.62 -1.46 -16.48
CA ARG A 409 -0.49 -2.23 -17.72
C ARG A 409 0.64 -1.66 -18.56
N LEU A 410 1.72 -2.42 -18.64
CA LEU A 410 2.49 -2.45 -19.88
C LEU A 410 1.51 -2.69 -21.03
N GLN A 411 1.45 -1.79 -22.00
CA GLN A 411 0.60 -1.95 -23.17
C GLN A 411 1.49 -2.26 -24.37
N PHE A 412 1.18 -3.34 -25.07
CA PHE A 412 1.89 -3.73 -26.29
C PHE A 412 1.13 -3.28 -27.52
N SER A 413 1.84 -2.67 -28.46
CA SER A 413 1.33 -2.39 -29.79
C SER A 413 1.72 -3.51 -30.74
N ALA A 414 0.73 -4.25 -31.25
CA ALA A 414 0.92 -5.26 -32.28
C ALA A 414 1.54 -4.68 -33.57
N ALA A 415 1.20 -3.43 -33.91
CA ALA A 415 1.67 -2.76 -35.12
C ALA A 415 3.16 -2.43 -35.06
N THR A 416 3.64 -1.90 -33.95
CA THR A 416 5.05 -1.48 -33.80
C THR A 416 5.92 -2.51 -33.09
N ARG A 417 5.30 -3.52 -32.45
CA ARG A 417 5.93 -4.48 -31.53
C ARG A 417 6.66 -3.81 -30.35
N LEU A 418 6.21 -2.61 -29.99
CA LEU A 418 6.74 -1.83 -28.88
C LEU A 418 5.77 -1.80 -27.71
N TRP A 419 6.34 -1.62 -26.52
CA TRP A 419 5.61 -1.44 -25.28
C TRP A 419 5.59 0.04 -24.87
N VAL A 420 4.50 0.45 -24.24
CA VAL A 420 4.46 1.64 -23.37
C VAL A 420 4.27 1.18 -21.93
N GLY A 421 4.88 1.88 -20.97
CA GLY A 421 4.93 1.44 -19.59
C GLY A 421 5.39 2.52 -18.62
N ASN A 422 5.49 2.18 -17.34
CA ASN A 422 6.06 3.05 -16.32
C ASN A 422 7.17 2.34 -15.55
N VAL A 423 7.91 3.09 -14.72
CA VAL A 423 9.02 2.55 -13.93
C VAL A 423 8.57 1.48 -12.92
N ASP A 424 7.33 1.54 -12.43
CA ASP A 424 6.79 0.54 -11.50
C ASP A 424 6.60 -0.82 -12.18
N ASP A 425 6.10 -0.81 -13.42
CA ASP A 425 5.87 -2.00 -14.23
C ASP A 425 7.19 -2.68 -14.58
N LEU A 426 8.19 -1.90 -14.97
CA LEU A 426 9.53 -2.39 -15.26
C LEU A 426 10.20 -2.97 -14.01
N TYR A 427 10.08 -2.31 -12.85
CA TYR A 427 10.63 -2.84 -11.61
C TYR A 427 9.93 -4.12 -11.14
N ARG A 428 8.60 -4.19 -11.26
CA ARG A 428 7.86 -5.43 -10.96
C ARG A 428 8.25 -6.58 -11.88
N PHE A 429 8.45 -6.31 -13.17
CA PHE A 429 9.02 -7.28 -14.08
C PHE A 429 10.41 -7.74 -13.61
N ASP A 430 11.29 -6.80 -13.24
CA ASP A 430 12.64 -7.11 -12.73
C ASP A 430 12.58 -8.05 -11.52
N LEU A 431 11.80 -7.68 -10.50
CA LEU A 431 11.59 -8.50 -9.31
C LEU A 431 11.06 -9.89 -9.67
N GLY A 432 10.05 -9.96 -10.54
CA GLY A 432 9.36 -11.18 -10.97
C GLY A 432 10.26 -12.23 -11.63
N ARG A 433 11.30 -11.80 -12.36
CA ARG A 433 12.27 -12.74 -12.93
C ARG A 433 13.37 -13.10 -11.95
N PHE A 434 13.92 -12.10 -11.26
CA PHE A 434 15.27 -12.20 -10.69
C PHE A 434 15.30 -12.30 -9.16
N VAL A 435 14.24 -11.87 -8.46
CA VAL A 435 14.25 -11.77 -6.99
C VAL A 435 13.33 -12.78 -6.29
N VAL A 436 12.27 -13.29 -6.95
CA VAL A 436 11.19 -14.06 -6.27
C VAL A 436 11.55 -15.52 -5.90
N ARG A 437 12.80 -15.96 -6.04
CA ARG A 437 13.16 -17.33 -5.64
C ARG A 437 14.19 -17.28 -4.51
N PRO A 438 13.86 -17.74 -3.30
CA PRO A 438 14.86 -17.85 -2.23
C PRO A 438 15.93 -18.84 -2.71
N GLY A 439 17.19 -18.39 -2.75
CA GLY A 439 18.30 -19.17 -3.30
C GLY A 439 18.48 -19.08 -4.83
N ALA A 440 17.65 -18.34 -5.57
CA ALA A 440 18.03 -17.99 -6.93
C ALA A 440 19.13 -16.93 -6.88
N ALA A 441 20.29 -17.27 -7.43
CA ALA A 441 21.20 -16.25 -7.91
C ALA A 441 20.40 -15.37 -8.89
N ASP A 442 20.42 -14.05 -8.69
CA ASP A 442 20.07 -13.11 -9.76
C ASP A 442 20.83 -13.60 -10.99
N THR A 443 20.10 -14.15 -11.98
CA THR A 443 20.77 -14.93 -13.02
C THR A 443 21.70 -13.98 -13.74
N VAL A 444 23.01 -14.26 -13.66
CA VAL A 444 24.08 -13.43 -14.25
C VAL A 444 23.79 -13.15 -15.73
N THR A 445 23.01 -14.00 -16.39
CA THR A 445 22.47 -13.82 -17.73
C THR A 445 21.15 -13.02 -17.70
N PRO A 446 21.15 -11.73 -18.08
CA PRO A 446 19.93 -10.98 -18.27
C PRO A 446 19.25 -11.35 -19.59
N PRO A 447 17.94 -11.11 -19.73
CA PRO A 447 17.23 -11.20 -21.00
C PRO A 447 17.85 -10.23 -22.01
N ALA A 448 18.00 -10.67 -23.25
CA ALA A 448 18.40 -9.77 -24.32
C ALA A 448 17.42 -8.59 -24.43
N PRO A 449 17.88 -7.37 -24.76
CA PRO A 449 19.24 -7.00 -25.18
C PRO A 449 20.05 -6.28 -24.09
N PHE A 450 19.98 -6.69 -22.82
CA PHE A 450 20.88 -6.12 -21.81
C PHE A 450 22.35 -6.30 -22.21
N VAL A 451 23.10 -5.21 -22.20
CA VAL A 451 24.56 -5.20 -22.40
C VAL A 451 25.23 -5.27 -21.04
N ILE A 452 26.20 -6.15 -20.89
CA ILE A 452 27.01 -6.26 -19.68
C ILE A 452 28.32 -5.50 -19.89
N ASP A 453 28.62 -4.55 -19.01
CA ASP A 453 29.89 -3.85 -18.95
C ASP A 453 30.44 -3.74 -17.52
N GLN A 454 31.66 -3.22 -17.39
CA GLN A 454 32.29 -2.99 -16.09
C GLN A 454 31.96 -1.58 -15.59
N TRP A 455 31.54 -1.49 -14.33
CA TRP A 455 31.30 -0.25 -13.61
C TRP A 455 32.15 -0.24 -12.35
N GLY A 456 33.30 0.41 -12.42
CA GLY A 456 34.30 0.31 -11.36
C GLY A 456 34.70 -1.16 -11.13
N ALA A 457 34.43 -1.68 -9.93
CA ALA A 457 34.73 -3.07 -9.55
C ALA A 457 33.52 -4.02 -9.67
N THR A 458 32.38 -3.58 -10.22
CA THR A 458 31.18 -4.43 -10.36
C THR A 458 30.71 -4.54 -11.80
N ALA A 459 30.04 -5.64 -12.12
CA ALA A 459 29.40 -5.81 -13.41
C ALA A 459 28.07 -5.04 -13.43
N ARG A 460 27.86 -4.22 -14.45
CA ARG A 460 26.60 -3.53 -14.72
C ARG A 460 25.92 -4.17 -15.91
N GLN A 461 24.62 -4.43 -15.78
CA GLN A 461 23.76 -4.78 -16.90
C GLN A 461 22.94 -3.55 -17.26
N ARG A 462 23.02 -3.09 -18.50
CA ARG A 462 22.29 -1.90 -18.97
C ARG A 462 21.45 -2.16 -20.22
N ALA A 463 20.28 -1.54 -20.26
CA ALA A 463 19.46 -1.42 -21.44
C ALA A 463 18.95 0.02 -21.56
N PHE A 464 18.79 0.50 -22.80
CA PHE A 464 18.32 1.86 -23.09
C PHE A 464 17.17 1.83 -24.10
N ALA A 465 16.31 2.84 -24.09
CA ALA A 465 15.22 2.96 -25.06
C ALA A 465 15.71 3.41 -26.44
N GLY A 466 16.74 4.25 -26.51
CA GLY A 466 17.43 4.67 -27.73
C GLY A 466 18.91 4.29 -27.74
N ALA A 467 19.50 4.17 -28.94
CA ALA A 467 20.89 3.71 -29.14
C ALA A 467 21.94 4.58 -28.41
N SER A 468 21.67 5.87 -28.24
CA SER A 468 22.55 6.84 -27.55
C SER A 468 22.17 7.06 -26.08
N GLY A 469 21.47 6.10 -25.45
CA GLY A 469 21.04 6.23 -24.05
C GLY A 469 19.83 7.16 -23.87
N THR A 470 19.05 7.40 -24.93
CA THR A 470 17.93 8.35 -24.91
C THR A 470 16.61 7.70 -24.51
N GLY A 471 15.66 8.53 -24.06
CA GLY A 471 14.27 8.18 -23.74
C GLY A 471 14.07 7.36 -22.46
N GLY A 472 14.91 6.36 -22.22
CA GLY A 472 14.81 5.53 -21.03
C GLY A 472 16.08 4.73 -20.75
N ALA A 473 16.34 4.47 -19.48
CA ALA A 473 17.50 3.74 -18.99
C ALA A 473 17.08 2.72 -17.92
N TRP A 474 17.61 1.51 -18.03
CA TRP A 474 17.45 0.44 -17.06
C TRP A 474 18.84 -0.11 -16.74
N LEU A 475 19.33 0.23 -15.55
CA LEU A 475 20.62 -0.22 -15.04
C LEU A 475 20.39 -1.22 -13.91
N ARG A 476 21.07 -2.36 -13.96
CA ARG A 476 21.06 -3.38 -12.91
C ARG A 476 22.49 -3.65 -12.44
N PHE A 477 22.62 -3.87 -11.14
CA PHE A 477 23.86 -4.21 -10.46
C PHE A 477 23.61 -5.45 -9.60
N PRO A 478 23.66 -6.66 -10.19
CA PRO A 478 23.23 -7.90 -9.52
C PRO A 478 23.94 -8.15 -8.19
N GLN A 479 25.25 -7.94 -8.13
CA GLN A 479 26.07 -8.16 -6.92
C GLN A 479 25.67 -7.22 -5.78
N GLN A 480 25.25 -5.99 -6.11
CA GLN A 480 24.80 -4.99 -5.14
C GLN A 480 23.28 -5.03 -4.95
N ARG A 481 22.58 -5.93 -5.65
CA ARG A 481 21.12 -6.07 -5.64
C ARG A 481 20.41 -4.75 -5.89
N ALA A 482 20.95 -3.95 -6.81
CA ALA A 482 20.48 -2.59 -7.07
C ALA A 482 19.96 -2.43 -8.51
N VAL A 483 18.91 -1.63 -8.65
CA VAL A 483 18.26 -1.29 -9.92
C VAL A 483 18.02 0.21 -9.99
N VAL A 484 18.32 0.81 -11.14
CA VAL A 484 18.01 2.20 -11.48
C VAL A 484 17.22 2.21 -12.78
N LEU A 485 16.00 2.74 -12.72
CA LEU A 485 15.09 2.89 -13.85
C LEU A 485 14.78 4.37 -14.02
N VAL A 486 14.96 4.88 -15.23
CA VAL A 486 14.60 6.24 -15.62
C VAL A 486 13.84 6.16 -16.93
N LEU A 487 12.66 6.77 -17.00
CA LEU A 487 11.91 6.97 -18.24
C LEU A 487 11.65 8.48 -18.40
N LEU A 488 11.87 8.99 -19.61
CA LEU A 488 11.68 10.39 -19.98
C LEU A 488 10.56 10.48 -21.01
N GLY A 489 9.74 11.53 -20.92
CA GLY A 489 8.68 11.77 -21.91
C GLY A 489 9.21 12.19 -23.28
N ASP A 490 10.37 12.86 -23.31
CA ASP A 490 11.11 13.15 -24.54
C ASP A 490 12.04 11.96 -24.90
N ALA A 491 11.68 11.23 -25.95
CA ALA A 491 12.44 10.06 -26.43
C ALA A 491 13.85 10.41 -26.95
N SER A 492 14.12 11.69 -27.25
CA SER A 492 15.43 12.19 -27.68
C SER A 492 16.32 12.61 -26.52
N ALA A 493 15.75 12.86 -25.33
CA ALA A 493 16.50 13.29 -24.15
C ALA A 493 17.36 12.15 -23.59
N ASN A 494 18.54 12.49 -23.06
CA ASN A 494 19.50 11.52 -22.55
C ASN A 494 19.09 11.02 -21.15
N ALA A 495 18.57 9.78 -21.08
CA ALA A 495 18.19 9.10 -19.84
C ALA A 495 19.38 8.41 -19.15
N GLN A 496 20.44 8.10 -19.90
CA GLN A 496 21.65 7.48 -19.36
C GLN A 496 22.33 8.38 -18.32
N VAL A 497 22.49 9.67 -18.59
CA VAL A 497 23.15 10.62 -17.67
C VAL A 497 22.50 10.64 -16.27
N PRO A 498 21.19 10.91 -16.11
CA PRO A 498 20.58 10.90 -14.79
C PRO A 498 20.61 9.52 -14.14
N ALA A 499 20.42 8.43 -14.90
CA ALA A 499 20.51 7.07 -14.35
C ALA A 499 21.91 6.75 -13.80
N GLU A 500 22.96 7.16 -14.50
CA GLU A 500 24.34 6.96 -14.07
C GLU A 500 24.70 7.84 -12.86
N LEU A 501 24.21 9.08 -12.78
CA LEU A 501 24.41 9.94 -11.60
C LEU A 501 23.80 9.32 -10.34
N LEU A 502 22.58 8.77 -10.46
CA LEU A 502 21.92 8.05 -9.37
C LEU A 502 22.69 6.79 -8.98
N ALA A 503 23.15 6.01 -9.97
CA ALA A 503 23.93 4.80 -9.73
C ALA A 503 25.26 5.11 -9.02
N ARG A 504 26.01 6.13 -9.48
CA ARG A 504 27.24 6.60 -8.81
C ARG A 504 26.94 6.96 -7.36
N ARG A 505 25.90 7.78 -7.13
CA ARG A 505 25.55 8.20 -5.77
C ARG A 505 25.12 7.05 -4.87
N LEU A 506 24.45 6.04 -5.41
CA LEU A 506 24.00 4.87 -4.66
C LEU A 506 25.15 3.91 -4.31
N LEU A 507 26.08 3.70 -5.23
CA LEU A 507 27.10 2.63 -5.14
C LEU A 507 28.45 3.14 -4.62
N ASP A 508 28.78 4.40 -4.90
CA ASP A 508 30.07 5.01 -4.58
C ASP A 508 30.05 5.79 -3.25
N ALA A 509 28.90 5.79 -2.53
CA ALA A 509 28.80 6.32 -1.18
C ALA A 509 29.56 5.39 -0.19
N ARG A 510 30.88 5.54 -0.15
CA ARG A 510 31.74 5.13 0.97
C ARG A 510 32.07 6.32 1.83
#